data_AF-A0A1S3K2R4-F1
#
_entry.id   AF-A0A1S3K2R4-F1
#
_cell.length_a   1.000
_cell.length_b   1.000
_cell.length_c   1.000
_cell.angle_alpha   90.00
_cell.angle_beta   90.00
_cell.angle_gamma   90.00
#
_symmetry.space_group_name_H-M   'P 1'
#
loop_
_entity.id
_entity.type
_entity.pdbx_description
1 polymer ?
#
loop_
_entity_poly.entity_id
_entity_poly.type
_entity_poly.pdbx_seq_one_letter_code
_entity_poly.pdbx_strand_id
1 'polypeptide(L)'
;MGDPEVDPKRLISLWAKHFKEGTDFDLWGQPLEAIEVYRKLSHELKAQADPDSEVFSDEQKKVIGKIAACLDVRCEALQHLGTVDGISIKDLKKVEPWLKNLFVSKAKEFPIDVRAVQAQVDAQSPRRSETGSTPTEEYEEEEEVVDSKTRGNLLPKPRPMQGQTAVTIRIEKIGIKDASQYIDSYITVSVKDLGGRDLMASQETPTARWKENQYIYFGVDVYLQKPIEILSPDFAVFFEFKHYKPKKKQVSTKCWAFLEKDEIKDGAAVIELYKKPTDFKRKNIKLLTVKPLYLHLKLSLN
;
A
#
# COMPACT_ATOMS: atom_id res chain seq x y z
N MET A 1 -10.48 -48.31 -3.78
CA MET A 1 -9.32 -47.46 -3.43
C MET A 1 -9.91 -46.33 -2.61
N GLY A 2 -9.83 -46.41 -1.28
CA GLY A 2 -10.31 -45.31 -0.44
C GLY A 2 -9.42 -44.10 -0.69
N ASP A 3 -10.04 -42.94 -0.85
CA ASP A 3 -9.31 -41.67 -0.88
C ASP A 3 -8.35 -41.62 0.31
N PRO A 4 -7.12 -41.10 0.13
CA PRO A 4 -6.21 -40.93 1.26
C PRO A 4 -6.90 -40.09 2.32
N GLU A 5 -7.09 -40.66 3.50
CA GLU A 5 -7.75 -40.03 4.63
C GLU A 5 -7.13 -38.65 4.88
N VAL A 6 -7.94 -37.61 4.72
CA VAL A 6 -7.48 -36.23 4.76
C VAL A 6 -7.10 -35.88 6.19
N ASP A 7 -5.79 -35.84 6.48
CA ASP A 7 -5.27 -35.52 7.83
C ASP A 7 -5.64 -34.08 8.22
N PRO A 8 -6.54 -33.89 9.21
CA PRO A 8 -7.01 -32.57 9.61
C PRO A 8 -5.89 -31.65 10.13
N LYS A 9 -4.84 -32.20 10.74
CA LYS A 9 -3.71 -31.40 11.27
C LYS A 9 -2.83 -30.86 10.15
N ARG A 10 -2.68 -31.62 9.06
CA ARG A 10 -1.97 -31.16 7.86
C ARG A 10 -2.74 -30.05 7.16
N LEU A 11 -4.07 -30.17 7.06
CA LEU A 11 -4.93 -29.10 6.53
C LEU A 11 -4.77 -27.81 7.33
N ILE A 12 -4.89 -27.88 8.66
CA ILE A 12 -4.73 -26.67 9.51
C ILE A 12 -3.36 -26.04 9.32
N SER A 13 -2.30 -26.84 9.22
CA SER A 13 -0.94 -26.33 9.02
C SER A 13 -0.79 -25.63 7.67
N LEU A 14 -1.40 -26.18 6.61
CA LEU A 14 -1.44 -25.58 5.28
C LEU A 14 -2.24 -24.27 5.28
N TRP A 15 -3.44 -24.27 5.88
CA TRP A 15 -4.27 -23.08 6.02
C TRP A 15 -3.58 -21.99 6.83
N ALA A 16 -2.86 -22.33 7.90
CA ALA A 16 -2.10 -21.36 8.67
C ALA A 16 -0.97 -20.72 7.84
N LYS A 17 -0.37 -21.48 6.92
CA LYS A 17 0.62 -20.95 5.97
C LYS A 17 -0.02 -20.01 4.95
N HIS A 18 -1.13 -20.40 4.32
CA HIS A 18 -1.88 -19.53 3.38
C HIS A 18 -2.40 -18.28 4.09
N PHE A 19 -2.92 -18.42 5.30
CA PHE A 19 -3.39 -17.28 6.10
C PHE A 19 -2.25 -16.31 6.36
N LYS A 20 -1.09 -16.82 6.77
CA LYS A 20 0.10 -16.00 6.99
C LYS A 20 0.54 -15.29 5.71
N GLU A 21 0.64 -16.02 4.60
CA GLU A 21 0.99 -15.48 3.29
C GLU A 21 0.04 -14.37 2.84
N GLY A 22 -1.28 -14.59 2.95
CA GLY A 22 -2.28 -13.57 2.64
C GLY A 22 -2.16 -12.35 3.55
N THR A 23 -1.95 -12.56 4.86
CA THR A 23 -1.70 -11.44 5.77
C THR A 23 -0.40 -10.73 5.50
N ASP A 24 0.63 -11.43 5.03
CA ASP A 24 1.90 -10.82 4.65
C ASP A 24 1.70 -9.93 3.42
N PHE A 25 1.01 -10.38 2.37
CA PHE A 25 0.64 -9.54 1.22
C PHE A 25 -0.22 -8.34 1.61
N ASP A 26 -1.22 -8.55 2.47
CA ASP A 26 -2.10 -7.48 2.97
C ASP A 26 -1.29 -6.43 3.74
N LEU A 27 -0.40 -6.87 4.64
CA LEU A 27 0.54 -5.99 5.35
C LEU A 27 1.53 -5.30 4.41
N TRP A 28 1.95 -5.97 3.34
CA TRP A 28 2.83 -5.41 2.31
C TRP A 28 2.08 -4.43 1.38
N GLY A 29 0.76 -4.26 1.53
CA GLY A 29 -0.04 -3.40 0.68
C GLY A 29 -0.16 -3.92 -0.74
N GLN A 30 -0.18 -5.24 -0.91
CA GLN A 30 -0.40 -5.96 -2.16
C GLN A 30 -1.83 -6.50 -2.15
N PRO A 31 -2.85 -5.65 -2.38
CA PRO A 31 -4.25 -6.03 -2.18
C PRO A 31 -4.71 -7.11 -3.16
N LEU A 32 -4.20 -7.13 -4.39
CA LEU A 32 -4.59 -8.12 -5.39
C LEU A 32 -4.10 -9.52 -5.00
N GLU A 33 -2.84 -9.62 -4.60
CA GLU A 33 -2.19 -10.84 -4.11
C GLU A 33 -2.82 -11.31 -2.79
N ALA A 34 -3.10 -10.38 -1.88
CA ALA A 34 -3.82 -10.69 -0.64
C ALA A 34 -5.23 -11.23 -0.92
N ILE A 35 -6.00 -10.59 -1.80
CA ILE A 35 -7.34 -11.03 -2.20
C ILE A 35 -7.27 -12.42 -2.84
N GLU A 36 -6.30 -12.68 -3.72
CA GLU A 36 -6.14 -13.98 -4.37
C GLU A 36 -5.91 -15.09 -3.33
N VAL A 37 -4.98 -14.88 -2.39
CA VAL A 37 -4.68 -15.85 -1.33
C VAL A 37 -5.87 -16.03 -0.38
N TYR A 38 -6.51 -14.93 0.03
CA TYR A 38 -7.67 -14.99 0.93
C TYR A 38 -8.89 -15.65 0.30
N ARG A 39 -9.18 -15.40 -0.99
CA ARG A 39 -10.28 -16.08 -1.70
C ARG A 39 -10.05 -17.56 -1.83
N LYS A 40 -8.82 -17.96 -2.19
CA LYS A 40 -8.45 -19.38 -2.26
C LYS A 40 -8.62 -20.05 -0.90
N LEU A 41 -8.10 -19.45 0.16
CA LEU A 41 -8.22 -19.98 1.52
C LEU A 41 -9.69 -20.00 2.00
N SER A 42 -10.47 -18.95 1.75
CA SER A 42 -11.90 -18.89 2.07
C SER A 42 -12.66 -20.05 1.40
N HIS A 43 -12.38 -20.32 0.12
CA HIS A 43 -12.99 -21.43 -0.62
C HIS A 43 -12.64 -22.80 0.00
N GLU A 44 -11.35 -23.04 0.31
CA GLU A 44 -10.90 -24.27 0.98
C GLU A 44 -11.58 -24.46 2.36
N LEU A 45 -11.70 -23.39 3.14
CA LEU A 45 -12.36 -23.42 4.44
C LEU A 45 -13.87 -23.69 4.30
N LYS A 46 -14.56 -23.07 3.34
CA LYS A 46 -15.99 -23.31 3.08
C LYS A 46 -16.26 -24.77 2.70
N ALA A 47 -15.41 -25.38 1.87
CA ALA A 47 -15.52 -26.79 1.52
C ALA A 47 -15.42 -27.71 2.74
N GLN A 48 -14.63 -27.34 3.76
CA GLN A 48 -14.51 -28.11 5.01
C GLN A 48 -15.54 -27.72 6.08
N ALA A 49 -16.19 -26.57 5.95
CA ALA A 49 -17.32 -26.17 6.78
C ALA A 49 -18.66 -26.75 6.28
N ASP A 50 -18.67 -27.36 5.10
CA ASP A 50 -19.85 -27.98 4.50
C ASP A 50 -20.42 -29.10 5.40
N PRO A 51 -21.75 -29.22 5.55
CA PRO A 51 -22.38 -30.30 6.29
C PRO A 51 -21.92 -31.69 5.88
N ASP A 52 -21.62 -31.90 4.59
CA ASP A 52 -21.24 -33.19 4.02
C ASP A 52 -19.75 -33.54 4.25
N SER A 53 -18.92 -32.60 4.71
CA SER A 53 -17.52 -32.90 5.07
C SER A 53 -17.44 -33.63 6.41
N GLU A 54 -16.84 -34.82 6.44
CA GLU A 54 -16.66 -35.59 7.69
C GLU A 54 -15.35 -35.27 8.44
N VAL A 55 -14.55 -34.30 7.94
CA VAL A 55 -13.18 -34.04 8.43
C VAL A 55 -13.14 -33.34 9.79
N PHE A 56 -14.15 -32.52 10.10
CA PHE A 56 -14.22 -31.69 11.30
C PHE A 56 -15.58 -31.80 12.00
N SER A 57 -15.64 -31.58 13.32
CA SER A 57 -16.90 -31.57 14.07
C SER A 57 -17.76 -30.35 13.75
N ASP A 58 -19.05 -30.38 14.08
CA ASP A 58 -19.96 -29.25 13.85
C ASP A 58 -19.52 -27.95 14.54
N GLU A 59 -18.95 -28.03 15.75
CA GLU A 59 -18.37 -26.86 16.42
C GLU A 59 -17.17 -26.30 15.66
N GLN A 60 -16.32 -27.18 15.13
CA GLN A 60 -15.14 -26.80 14.36
C GLN A 60 -15.55 -26.18 13.02
N LYS A 61 -16.51 -26.78 12.31
CA LYS A 61 -17.09 -26.24 11.07
C LYS A 61 -17.66 -24.84 11.28
N LYS A 62 -18.33 -24.57 12.41
CA LYS A 62 -18.81 -23.22 12.75
C LYS A 62 -17.66 -22.21 12.88
N VAL A 63 -16.53 -22.59 13.49
CA VAL A 63 -15.35 -21.72 13.59
C VAL A 63 -14.70 -21.51 12.22
N ILE A 64 -14.53 -22.59 11.44
CA ILE A 64 -13.99 -22.55 10.08
C ILE A 64 -14.83 -21.60 9.21
N GLY A 65 -16.15 -21.73 9.24
CA GLY A 65 -17.07 -20.87 8.49
C GLY A 65 -16.98 -19.38 8.89
N LYS A 66 -16.82 -19.09 10.19
CA LYS A 66 -16.57 -17.71 10.65
C LYS A 66 -15.25 -17.15 10.14
N ILE A 67 -14.19 -17.95 10.11
CA ILE A 67 -12.89 -17.53 9.57
C ILE A 67 -13.01 -17.25 8.06
N ALA A 68 -13.67 -18.13 7.31
CA ALA A 68 -13.90 -17.95 5.88
C ALA A 68 -14.65 -16.64 5.59
N ALA A 69 -15.73 -16.38 6.34
CA ALA A 69 -16.48 -15.14 6.21
C ALA A 69 -15.65 -13.90 6.59
N CYS A 70 -14.76 -13.98 7.59
CA CYS A 70 -13.82 -12.88 7.86
C CYS A 70 -12.89 -12.59 6.68
N LEU A 71 -12.43 -13.63 5.97
CA LEU A 71 -11.59 -13.49 4.79
C LEU A 71 -12.36 -12.84 3.63
N ASP A 72 -13.62 -13.22 3.40
CA ASP A 72 -14.47 -12.63 2.37
C ASP A 72 -14.70 -11.14 2.63
N VAL A 73 -15.09 -10.78 3.85
CA VAL A 73 -15.30 -9.39 4.25
C VAL A 73 -14.01 -8.56 4.11
N ARG A 74 -12.84 -9.15 4.42
CA ARG A 74 -11.56 -8.49 4.18
C ARG A 74 -11.31 -8.30 2.68
N CYS A 75 -11.64 -9.28 1.84
CA CYS A 75 -11.51 -9.16 0.39
C CYS A 75 -12.38 -8.02 -0.16
N GLU A 76 -13.61 -7.85 0.32
CA GLU A 76 -14.47 -6.73 -0.07
C GLU A 76 -13.86 -5.39 0.33
N ALA A 77 -13.36 -5.26 1.56
CA ALA A 77 -12.65 -4.06 2.00
C ALA A 77 -11.38 -3.76 1.19
N LEU A 78 -10.66 -4.79 0.75
CA LEU A 78 -9.45 -4.65 -0.08
C LEU A 78 -9.78 -4.33 -1.55
N GLN A 79 -10.91 -4.77 -2.07
CA GLN A 79 -11.39 -4.43 -3.42
C GLN A 79 -11.90 -2.99 -3.49
N HIS A 80 -12.48 -2.50 -2.40
CA HIS A 80 -13.17 -1.23 -2.31
C HIS A 80 -12.51 -0.30 -1.27
N LEU A 81 -11.21 -0.08 -1.43
CA LEU A 81 -10.39 0.69 -0.49
C LEU A 81 -10.91 2.11 -0.29
N GLY A 82 -11.38 2.40 0.94
CA GLY A 82 -11.86 3.72 1.35
C GLY A 82 -13.36 3.96 1.10
N THR A 83 -14.07 2.98 0.55
CA THR A 83 -15.53 3.04 0.33
C THR A 83 -16.30 2.03 1.17
N VAL A 84 -15.65 0.92 1.55
CA VAL A 84 -16.27 -0.15 2.37
C VAL A 84 -15.46 -0.32 3.66
N ASP A 85 -16.09 -0.05 4.79
CA ASP A 85 -15.58 -0.35 6.12
C ASP A 85 -15.80 -1.84 6.42
N GLY A 86 -14.79 -2.66 6.12
CA GLY A 86 -14.78 -4.08 6.48
C GLY A 86 -13.82 -4.42 7.63
N ILE A 87 -13.36 -5.66 7.67
CA ILE A 87 -12.43 -6.13 8.72
C ILE A 87 -11.05 -5.51 8.50
N SER A 88 -10.48 -4.92 9.55
CA SER A 88 -9.10 -4.42 9.52
C SER A 88 -8.10 -5.57 9.58
N ILE A 89 -6.89 -5.41 9.02
CA ILE A 89 -5.83 -6.43 9.13
C ILE A 89 -5.46 -6.74 10.59
N LYS A 90 -5.59 -5.76 11.49
CA LYS A 90 -5.36 -5.97 12.93
C LYS A 90 -6.40 -6.90 13.53
N ASP A 91 -7.66 -6.73 13.14
CA ASP A 91 -8.75 -7.60 13.60
C ASP A 91 -8.68 -8.95 12.93
N LEU A 92 -8.40 -9.02 11.64
CA LEU A 92 -8.21 -10.28 10.92
C LEU A 92 -7.15 -11.14 11.59
N LYS A 93 -6.00 -10.58 11.99
CA LYS A 93 -4.96 -11.32 12.71
C LYS A 93 -5.42 -11.94 14.04
N LYS A 94 -6.47 -11.41 14.67
CA LYS A 94 -7.05 -12.01 15.89
C LYS A 94 -7.69 -13.38 15.63
N VAL A 95 -7.98 -13.73 14.37
CA VAL A 95 -8.53 -15.05 14.00
C VAL A 95 -7.45 -16.12 13.81
N GLU A 96 -6.18 -15.75 13.66
CA GLU A 96 -5.07 -16.71 13.47
C GLU A 96 -4.97 -17.76 14.59
N PRO A 97 -5.09 -17.41 15.89
CA PRO A 97 -5.08 -18.41 16.95
C PRO A 97 -6.26 -19.38 16.88
N TRP A 98 -7.39 -19.00 16.28
CA TRP A 98 -8.56 -19.85 16.14
C TRP A 98 -8.37 -20.90 15.05
N LEU A 99 -7.73 -20.51 13.95
CA LEU A 99 -7.34 -21.43 12.89
C LEU A 99 -6.33 -22.47 13.42
N LYS A 100 -5.28 -22.02 14.13
CA LYS A 100 -4.21 -22.90 14.63
C LYS A 100 -4.64 -23.82 15.78
N ASN A 101 -5.61 -23.40 16.59
CA ASN A 101 -6.04 -24.13 17.79
C ASN A 101 -7.45 -24.72 17.66
N LEU A 102 -7.87 -25.09 16.44
CA LEU A 102 -9.20 -25.62 16.14
C LEU A 102 -9.57 -26.86 17.00
N PHE A 103 -8.57 -27.68 17.38
CA PHE A 103 -8.75 -28.86 18.23
C PHE A 103 -8.77 -28.58 19.74
N VAL A 104 -8.38 -27.38 20.16
CA VAL A 104 -8.17 -27.04 21.58
C VAL A 104 -9.21 -26.03 22.08
N SER A 105 -9.96 -25.40 21.18
CA SER A 105 -10.86 -24.29 21.51
C SER A 105 -12.06 -24.75 22.35
N LYS A 106 -11.94 -24.67 23.68
CA LYS A 106 -13.08 -24.72 24.60
C LYS A 106 -13.66 -23.32 24.75
N ALA A 107 -14.96 -23.18 24.43
CA ALA A 107 -15.88 -22.12 24.88
C ALA A 107 -15.32 -20.69 25.01
N LYS A 108 -14.46 -20.25 24.08
CA LYS A 108 -14.14 -18.83 23.94
C LYS A 108 -15.14 -18.21 22.98
N GLU A 109 -15.48 -16.94 23.17
CA GLU A 109 -16.22 -16.18 22.17
C GLU A 109 -15.30 -15.84 21.00
N PHE A 110 -15.81 -16.01 19.77
CA PHE A 110 -15.06 -15.66 18.56
C PHE A 110 -14.83 -14.14 18.52
N PRO A 111 -13.63 -13.66 18.15
CA PRO A 111 -13.19 -12.30 18.43
C PRO A 111 -13.80 -11.22 17.52
N ILE A 112 -14.59 -11.62 16.52
CA ILE A 112 -15.20 -10.73 15.53
C ILE A 112 -16.67 -11.08 15.40
N ASP A 113 -17.54 -10.08 15.51
CA ASP A 113 -18.95 -10.24 15.13
C ASP A 113 -19.09 -10.17 13.61
N VAL A 114 -18.87 -11.32 12.96
CA VAL A 114 -18.88 -11.45 11.51
C VAL A 114 -20.21 -11.00 10.89
N ARG A 115 -21.33 -11.19 11.59
CA ARG A 115 -22.65 -10.83 11.07
C ARG A 115 -22.83 -9.31 11.04
N ALA A 116 -22.42 -8.63 12.10
CA ALA A 116 -22.46 -7.18 12.15
C ALA A 116 -21.60 -6.56 11.05
N VAL A 117 -20.38 -7.06 10.86
CA VAL A 117 -19.47 -6.51 9.83
C VAL A 117 -19.95 -6.83 8.42
N GLN A 118 -20.46 -8.04 8.15
CA GLN A 118 -21.01 -8.36 6.83
C GLN A 118 -22.20 -7.45 6.47
N ALA A 119 -23.11 -7.19 7.43
CA ALA A 119 -24.23 -6.29 7.20
C ALA A 119 -23.80 -4.85 6.90
N GLN A 120 -22.71 -4.38 7.51
CA GLN A 120 -22.12 -3.07 7.20
C GLN A 120 -21.55 -3.02 5.78
N VAL A 121 -20.82 -4.07 5.38
CA VAL A 121 -20.26 -4.19 4.03
C VAL A 121 -21.37 -4.25 2.97
N ASP A 122 -22.42 -5.05 3.21
CA ASP A 122 -23.54 -5.19 2.27
C ASP A 122 -24.33 -3.89 2.09
N ALA A 123 -24.38 -3.04 3.12
CA ALA A 123 -25.01 -1.73 3.06
C ALA A 123 -24.18 -0.69 2.28
N GLN A 124 -22.86 -0.89 2.23
CA GLN A 124 -21.91 0.05 1.60
C GLN A 124 -21.47 -0.39 0.20
N SER A 125 -21.65 -1.67 -0.15
CA SER A 125 -21.27 -2.18 -1.46
C SER A 125 -22.25 -1.69 -2.54
N PRO A 126 -21.77 -1.05 -3.63
CA PRO A 126 -22.62 -0.68 -4.75
C PRO A 126 -23.18 -1.96 -5.39
N ARG A 127 -24.49 -2.18 -5.25
CA ARG A 127 -25.17 -3.37 -5.80
C ARG A 127 -24.86 -3.49 -7.30
N ARG A 128 -24.28 -4.61 -7.71
CA ARG A 128 -24.32 -5.06 -9.11
C ARG A 128 -25.77 -5.33 -9.48
N SER A 129 -26.46 -4.35 -10.06
CA SER A 129 -27.64 -4.59 -10.87
C SER A 129 -27.20 -4.82 -12.31
N GLU A 130 -27.50 -6.01 -12.81
CA GLU A 130 -27.45 -6.36 -14.22
C GLU A 130 -28.37 -5.44 -15.05
N THR A 131 -28.06 -5.34 -16.34
CA THR A 131 -28.81 -4.74 -17.46
C THR A 131 -28.69 -3.23 -17.72
N GLY A 132 -28.00 -2.91 -18.83
CA GLY A 132 -28.55 -2.07 -19.91
C GLY A 132 -28.41 -0.55 -19.84
N SER A 133 -27.59 -0.04 -20.76
CA SER A 133 -27.75 1.25 -21.48
C SER A 133 -27.22 2.53 -20.81
N THR A 134 -26.17 3.09 -21.42
CA THR A 134 -25.91 4.55 -21.51
C THR A 134 -27.02 5.23 -22.35
N PRO A 135 -27.25 6.58 -22.31
CA PRO A 135 -26.27 7.64 -22.02
C PRO A 135 -26.74 8.90 -21.24
N THR A 136 -25.73 9.73 -20.90
CA THR A 136 -25.66 11.22 -20.86
C THR A 136 -26.22 12.08 -19.71
N GLU A 137 -25.34 13.04 -19.32
CA GLU A 137 -25.56 14.39 -18.73
C GLU A 137 -26.06 14.47 -17.28
N GLU A 138 -25.69 15.40 -16.40
CA GLU A 138 -24.64 16.42 -16.25
C GLU A 138 -24.72 16.84 -14.76
N TYR A 139 -23.56 17.11 -14.15
CA TYR A 139 -23.23 17.80 -12.88
C TYR A 139 -24.31 18.06 -11.80
N GLU A 140 -24.01 17.63 -10.57
CA GLU A 140 -23.98 18.53 -9.40
C GLU A 140 -22.98 17.98 -8.38
N GLU A 141 -21.87 18.71 -8.19
CA GLU A 141 -20.84 18.42 -7.17
C GLU A 141 -21.40 18.78 -5.80
N GLU A 142 -21.67 17.77 -4.95
CA GLU A 142 -21.82 18.00 -3.52
C GLU A 142 -20.43 18.09 -2.88
N GLU A 143 -20.08 19.31 -2.44
CA GLU A 143 -18.87 19.61 -1.69
C GLU A 143 -18.82 18.79 -0.39
N GLU A 144 -18.16 17.64 -0.42
CA GLU A 144 -17.62 17.06 0.80
C GLU A 144 -16.52 18.00 1.33
N VAL A 145 -16.63 18.35 2.61
CA VAL A 145 -15.59 19.08 3.34
C VAL A 145 -14.41 18.12 3.56
N VAL A 146 -13.61 17.91 2.52
CA VAL A 146 -12.45 17.02 2.54
C VAL A 146 -11.30 17.72 3.26
N ASP A 147 -10.82 17.14 4.37
CA ASP A 147 -9.58 17.55 5.02
C ASP A 147 -8.42 17.46 4.01
N SER A 148 -8.01 18.60 3.48
CA SER A 148 -7.13 18.80 2.32
C SER A 148 -5.66 18.38 2.56
N LYS A 149 -5.37 17.68 3.67
CA LYS A 149 -4.03 17.27 4.09
C LYS A 149 -3.65 15.83 3.75
N THR A 150 -4.55 15.05 3.14
CA THR A 150 -4.32 13.62 2.81
C THR A 150 -4.10 13.33 1.33
N ARG A 151 -4.32 14.29 0.42
CA ARG A 151 -4.07 14.13 -1.02
C ARG A 151 -2.75 14.80 -1.41
N GLY A 152 -1.77 14.00 -1.87
CA GLY A 152 -0.64 14.52 -2.63
C GLY A 152 -1.11 15.13 -3.96
N ASN A 153 -0.22 15.80 -4.69
CA ASN A 153 -0.54 16.45 -5.98
C ASN A 153 0.24 15.84 -7.16
N LEU A 154 0.46 14.52 -7.13
CA LEU A 154 1.08 13.80 -8.24
C LEU A 154 0.29 14.02 -9.54
N LEU A 155 1.00 14.30 -10.62
CA LEU A 155 0.43 14.57 -11.93
C LEU A 155 0.32 13.28 -12.75
N PRO A 156 -0.63 13.18 -13.69
CA PRO A 156 -0.78 12.00 -14.53
C PRO A 156 0.44 11.81 -15.44
N LYS A 157 0.58 10.60 -15.98
CA LYS A 157 1.61 10.26 -16.97
C LYS A 157 1.45 11.16 -18.21
N PRO A 158 2.48 11.91 -18.63
CA PRO A 158 2.42 12.70 -19.86
C PRO A 158 2.20 11.83 -21.09
N ARG A 159 1.62 12.43 -22.14
CA ARG A 159 1.48 11.76 -23.43
C ARG A 159 2.86 11.46 -24.02
N PRO A 160 3.11 10.25 -24.54
CA PRO A 160 4.35 9.94 -25.23
C PRO A 160 4.55 10.88 -26.42
N MET A 161 5.77 11.39 -26.60
CA MET A 161 6.18 12.16 -27.78
C MET A 161 7.21 11.33 -28.55
N GLN A 162 7.00 11.18 -29.86
CA GLN A 162 7.86 10.36 -30.70
C GLN A 162 9.31 10.88 -30.67
N GLY A 163 10.26 9.98 -30.41
CA GLY A 163 11.69 10.31 -30.36
C GLY A 163 12.14 11.05 -29.11
N GLN A 164 11.32 11.10 -28.06
CA GLN A 164 11.67 11.71 -26.77
C GLN A 164 11.53 10.69 -25.64
N THR A 165 12.36 10.82 -24.61
CA THR A 165 12.41 9.87 -23.49
C THR A 165 11.61 10.40 -22.31
N ALA A 166 10.55 9.68 -21.94
CA ALA A 166 9.76 9.93 -20.74
C ALA A 166 10.34 9.17 -19.54
N VAL A 167 10.48 9.85 -18.41
CA VAL A 167 11.04 9.27 -17.18
C VAL A 167 9.93 9.05 -16.16
N THR A 168 9.79 7.80 -15.72
CA THR A 168 8.96 7.41 -14.57
C THR A 168 9.87 7.06 -13.40
N ILE A 169 9.57 7.59 -12.22
CA ILE A 169 10.34 7.34 -10.99
C ILE A 169 9.39 6.74 -9.96
N ARG A 170 9.51 5.45 -9.71
CA ARG A 170 8.82 4.80 -8.60
C ARG A 170 9.59 5.02 -7.31
N ILE A 171 8.97 5.72 -6.37
CA ILE A 171 9.49 5.89 -5.02
C ILE A 171 9.05 4.67 -4.21
N GLU A 172 9.97 3.76 -3.93
CA GLU A 172 9.64 2.52 -3.22
C GLU A 172 9.54 2.76 -1.72
N LYS A 173 10.66 3.17 -1.12
CA LYS A 173 10.79 3.40 0.33
C LYS A 173 11.97 4.32 0.64
N ILE A 174 11.95 4.92 1.82
CA ILE A 174 13.07 5.67 2.38
C ILE A 174 13.53 5.02 3.69
N GLY A 175 14.82 4.76 3.80
CA GLY A 175 15.49 4.34 5.02
C GLY A 175 15.84 5.55 5.87
N ILE A 176 15.30 5.65 7.07
CA ILE A 176 15.62 6.70 8.04
C ILE A 176 15.57 6.14 9.47
N LYS A 177 16.48 6.65 10.33
CA LYS A 177 16.42 6.34 11.76
C LYS A 177 15.08 6.78 12.33
N ASP A 178 14.50 5.92 13.15
CA ASP A 178 13.26 6.16 13.88
C ASP A 178 12.06 6.47 12.96
N ALA A 179 11.94 5.72 11.86
CA ALA A 179 10.91 5.90 10.83
C ALA A 179 9.49 6.06 11.40
N SER A 180 9.16 5.31 12.46
CA SER A 180 7.86 5.34 13.12
C SER A 180 7.49 6.70 13.76
N GLN A 181 8.46 7.57 14.04
CA GLN A 181 8.21 8.87 14.68
C GLN A 181 7.71 9.96 13.73
N TYR A 182 7.89 9.77 12.42
CA TYR A 182 7.52 10.79 11.43
C TYR A 182 6.03 10.63 11.10
N ILE A 183 5.22 11.63 11.45
CA ILE A 183 3.76 11.63 11.23
C ILE A 183 3.46 12.35 9.91
N ASP A 184 2.43 11.90 9.20
CA ASP A 184 1.99 12.46 7.91
C ASP A 184 3.16 12.73 6.95
N SER A 185 3.99 11.71 6.80
CA SER A 185 5.24 11.82 6.08
C SER A 185 5.02 11.64 4.59
N TYR A 186 5.51 12.57 3.77
CA TYR A 186 5.39 12.53 2.32
C TYR A 186 6.72 12.99 1.66
N ILE A 187 6.87 12.79 0.36
CA ILE A 187 8.03 13.27 -0.40
C ILE A 187 7.58 14.33 -1.41
N THR A 188 8.27 15.48 -1.42
CA THR A 188 8.18 16.44 -2.53
C THR A 188 9.25 16.12 -3.56
N VAL A 189 8.84 15.90 -4.79
CA VAL A 189 9.70 15.74 -5.98
C VAL A 189 9.70 17.04 -6.77
N SER A 190 10.88 17.57 -7.04
CA SER A 190 11.04 18.78 -7.87
C SER A 190 12.19 18.61 -8.85
N VAL A 191 12.09 19.22 -10.03
CA VAL A 191 13.16 19.19 -11.04
C VAL A 191 13.70 20.59 -11.17
N LYS A 192 15.00 20.75 -10.95
CA LYS A 192 15.63 22.07 -10.90
C LYS A 192 16.88 22.15 -11.76
N ASP A 193 17.16 23.34 -12.27
CA ASP A 193 18.40 23.64 -12.99
C ASP A 193 19.59 23.83 -12.04
N LEU A 194 20.78 24.10 -12.60
CA LEU A 194 22.01 24.38 -11.83
C LEU A 194 21.88 25.58 -10.87
N GLY A 195 21.00 26.53 -11.19
CA GLY A 195 20.69 27.69 -10.37
C GLY A 195 19.73 27.39 -9.22
N GLY A 196 19.14 26.20 -9.17
CA GLY A 196 18.10 25.80 -8.22
C GLY A 196 16.70 26.29 -8.58
N ARG A 197 16.48 26.70 -9.84
CA ARG A 197 15.16 27.15 -10.34
C ARG A 197 14.35 25.96 -10.83
N ASP A 198 13.06 25.97 -10.56
CA ASP A 198 12.14 24.93 -11.01
C ASP A 198 12.02 24.89 -12.54
N LEU A 199 12.17 23.69 -13.10
CA LEU A 199 11.97 23.42 -14.52
C LEU A 199 10.55 22.92 -14.83
N MET A 200 9.81 22.50 -13.80
CA MET A 200 8.41 22.07 -13.86
C MET A 200 7.76 22.19 -12.47
N ALA A 201 6.44 22.02 -12.41
CA ALA A 201 5.72 22.01 -11.14
C ALA A 201 6.24 20.90 -10.22
N SER A 202 6.43 21.23 -8.94
CA SER A 202 6.75 20.24 -7.92
C SER A 202 5.56 19.33 -7.66
N GLN A 203 5.84 18.05 -7.42
CA GLN A 203 4.86 17.02 -7.14
C GLN A 203 5.09 16.48 -5.73
N GLU A 204 4.04 16.12 -5.02
CA GLU A 204 4.04 15.65 -3.65
C GLU A 204 3.36 14.29 -3.65
N THR A 205 4.04 13.30 -3.11
CA THR A 205 3.43 11.99 -2.90
C THR A 205 2.25 12.14 -1.93
N PRO A 206 1.26 11.24 -1.99
CA PRO A 206 0.38 11.04 -0.85
C PRO A 206 1.19 10.77 0.42
N THR A 207 0.57 11.03 1.57
CA THR A 207 1.12 10.63 2.86
C THR A 207 1.42 9.13 2.86
N ALA A 208 2.64 8.77 3.23
CA ALA A 208 3.08 7.39 3.36
C ALA A 208 2.22 6.65 4.38
N ARG A 209 1.61 5.56 3.92
CA ARG A 209 0.65 4.78 4.70
C ARG A 209 1.32 3.69 5.54
N TRP A 210 2.54 3.29 5.21
CA TRP A 210 3.23 2.19 5.87
C TRP A 210 4.64 2.54 6.34
N LYS A 211 4.98 2.10 7.56
CA LYS A 211 6.26 2.33 8.21
C LYS A 211 6.64 1.07 8.97
N GLU A 212 7.89 0.64 8.84
CA GLU A 212 8.41 -0.53 9.53
C GLU A 212 9.87 -0.29 9.92
N ASN A 213 10.21 -0.49 11.20
CA ASN A 213 11.58 -0.37 11.71
C ASN A 213 12.24 0.98 11.34
N GLN A 214 13.15 0.94 10.35
CA GLN A 214 13.91 2.08 9.84
C GLN A 214 13.46 2.51 8.44
N TYR A 215 12.29 2.06 7.96
CA TYR A 215 11.79 2.33 6.62
C TYR A 215 10.38 2.92 6.62
N ILE A 216 10.15 3.84 5.68
CA ILE A 216 8.83 4.38 5.34
C ILE A 216 8.59 4.06 3.87
N TYR A 217 7.46 3.44 3.58
CA TYR A 217 7.13 2.92 2.25
C TYR A 217 6.12 3.83 1.55
N PHE A 218 6.37 4.07 0.27
CA PHE A 218 5.54 4.94 -0.56
C PHE A 218 4.86 4.12 -1.66
N GLY A 219 5.64 3.39 -2.47
CA GLY A 219 5.12 2.54 -3.54
C GLY A 219 4.36 3.32 -4.62
N VAL A 220 4.74 4.58 -4.88
CA VAL A 220 4.07 5.46 -5.84
C VAL A 220 4.97 5.84 -7.00
N ASP A 221 4.38 5.98 -8.18
CA ASP A 221 5.07 6.43 -9.38
C ASP A 221 4.95 7.95 -9.52
N VAL A 222 6.06 8.61 -9.84
CA VAL A 222 6.13 10.04 -10.13
C VAL A 222 6.63 10.21 -11.57
N TYR A 223 5.88 10.95 -12.38
CA TYR A 223 6.21 11.16 -13.78
C TYR A 223 6.88 12.51 -13.96
N LEU A 224 8.07 12.53 -14.58
CA LEU A 224 8.64 13.80 -15.04
C LEU A 224 7.75 14.36 -16.14
N GLN A 225 7.26 15.58 -15.94
CA GLN A 225 6.27 16.21 -16.82
C GLN A 225 6.89 16.79 -18.10
N LYS A 226 8.21 16.63 -18.27
CA LYS A 226 8.98 17.03 -19.44
C LYS A 226 9.96 15.91 -19.79
N PRO A 227 10.12 15.58 -21.08
CA PRO A 227 11.14 14.64 -21.54
C PRO A 227 12.56 15.11 -21.21
N ILE A 228 13.48 14.15 -21.07
CA ILE A 228 14.83 14.43 -20.57
C ILE A 228 15.67 15.29 -21.53
N GLU A 229 15.34 15.25 -22.83
CA GLU A 229 16.03 15.99 -23.88
C GLU A 229 15.75 17.50 -23.84
N ILE A 230 14.58 17.91 -23.32
CA ILE A 230 14.18 19.32 -23.24
C ILE A 230 14.58 19.98 -21.91
N LEU A 231 15.05 19.21 -20.94
CA LEU A 231 15.55 19.72 -19.67
C LEU A 231 16.98 20.24 -19.84
N SER A 232 17.35 21.26 -19.04
CA SER A 232 18.70 21.83 -19.09
C SER A 232 19.75 20.74 -18.79
N PRO A 233 20.92 20.71 -19.46
CA PRO A 233 21.90 19.63 -19.28
C PRO A 233 22.26 19.30 -17.83
N ASP A 234 22.36 20.33 -16.99
CA ASP A 234 22.77 20.22 -15.58
C ASP A 234 21.59 20.11 -14.60
N PHE A 235 20.42 19.67 -15.06
CA PHE A 235 19.26 19.51 -14.18
C PHE A 235 19.48 18.39 -13.15
N ALA A 236 18.76 18.48 -12.04
CA ALA A 236 18.63 17.38 -11.10
C ALA A 236 17.18 17.21 -10.63
N VAL A 237 16.82 15.98 -10.30
CA VAL A 237 15.56 15.65 -9.62
C VAL A 237 15.84 15.60 -8.13
N PHE A 238 15.13 16.41 -7.35
CA PHE A 238 15.24 16.48 -5.90
C PHE A 238 14.08 15.78 -5.22
N PHE A 239 14.37 15.11 -4.12
CA PHE A 239 13.41 14.42 -3.27
C PHE A 239 13.53 14.98 -1.85
N GLU A 240 12.52 15.70 -1.38
CA GLU A 240 12.49 16.23 -0.01
C GLU A 240 11.54 15.40 0.84
N PHE A 241 12.07 14.67 1.82
CA PHE A 241 11.26 13.95 2.78
C PHE A 241 10.75 14.91 3.86
N LYS A 242 9.43 15.05 3.92
CA LYS A 242 8.69 15.94 4.82
C LYS A 242 7.85 15.14 5.80
N HIS A 243 7.60 15.71 6.97
CA HIS A 243 6.67 15.16 7.97
C HIS A 243 6.06 16.28 8.80
N TYR A 244 4.89 16.01 9.36
CA TYR A 244 4.23 16.87 10.31
C TYR A 244 4.84 16.73 11.71
N LYS A 245 5.11 17.87 12.36
CA LYS A 245 5.61 17.95 13.74
C LYS A 245 4.50 18.41 14.67
N PRO A 246 3.82 17.53 15.42
CA PRO A 246 2.66 17.91 16.23
C PRO A 246 2.96 19.01 17.25
N LYS A 247 4.11 18.93 17.93
CA LYS A 247 4.54 19.94 18.91
C LYS A 247 4.73 21.34 18.30
N LYS A 248 5.06 21.42 17.01
CA LYS A 248 5.30 22.69 16.30
C LYS A 248 4.15 23.07 15.37
N LYS A 249 3.12 22.22 15.25
CA LYS A 249 1.97 22.38 14.34
C LYS A 249 2.37 22.79 12.91
N GLN A 250 3.47 22.24 12.41
CA GLN A 250 4.00 22.57 11.09
C GLN A 250 4.57 21.34 10.38
N VAL A 251 4.62 21.40 9.05
CA VAL A 251 5.40 20.48 8.23
C VAL A 251 6.87 20.92 8.25
N SER A 252 7.79 19.96 8.26
CA SER A 252 9.23 20.20 8.20
C SER A 252 9.88 19.20 7.25
N THR A 253 10.72 19.70 6.33
CA THR A 253 11.71 18.86 5.66
C THR A 253 12.66 18.28 6.71
N LYS A 254 12.90 16.98 6.65
CA LYS A 254 13.80 16.26 7.57
C LYS A 254 15.14 15.96 6.91
N CYS A 255 15.10 15.56 5.65
CA CYS A 255 16.24 15.29 4.81
C CYS A 255 15.83 15.40 3.33
N TRP A 256 16.82 15.39 2.46
CA TRP A 256 16.63 15.48 1.03
C TRP A 256 17.62 14.58 0.31
N ALA A 257 17.32 14.22 -0.94
CA ALA A 257 18.18 13.50 -1.86
C ALA A 257 18.05 14.13 -3.24
N PHE A 258 18.95 13.80 -4.16
CA PHE A 258 18.82 14.20 -5.55
C PHE A 258 19.44 13.17 -6.50
N LEU A 259 19.02 13.21 -7.76
CA LEU A 259 19.59 12.48 -8.89
C LEU A 259 20.00 13.49 -9.96
N GLU A 260 21.24 13.41 -10.42
CA GLU A 260 21.71 14.15 -11.58
C GLU A 260 21.28 13.47 -12.89
N LYS A 261 21.35 14.20 -14.00
CA LYS A 261 20.91 13.71 -15.31
C LYS A 261 21.59 12.40 -15.73
N ASP A 262 22.88 12.26 -15.49
CA ASP A 262 23.69 11.09 -15.85
C ASP A 262 23.45 9.87 -14.94
N GLU A 263 22.82 10.07 -13.79
CA GLU A 263 22.38 9.01 -12.88
C GLU A 263 21.00 8.44 -13.26
N ILE A 264 20.25 9.11 -14.14
CA ILE A 264 18.94 8.64 -14.63
C ILE A 264 19.16 7.52 -15.65
N LYS A 265 19.08 6.28 -15.17
CA LYS A 265 19.21 5.04 -15.95
C LYS A 265 18.05 4.11 -15.65
N ASP A 266 17.70 3.25 -16.61
CA ASP A 266 16.64 2.28 -16.42
C ASP A 266 17.02 1.28 -15.32
N GLY A 267 16.07 0.98 -14.42
CA GLY A 267 16.27 0.02 -13.34
C GLY A 267 16.28 0.61 -11.93
N ALA A 268 16.83 -0.14 -10.97
CA ALA A 268 16.84 0.24 -9.56
C ALA A 268 17.95 1.26 -9.27
N ALA A 269 17.63 2.26 -8.45
CA ALA A 269 18.58 3.24 -7.93
C ALA A 269 18.42 3.40 -6.41
N VAL A 270 19.54 3.60 -5.73
CA VAL A 270 19.59 3.79 -4.29
C VAL A 270 20.47 5.00 -4.02
N ILE A 271 19.90 6.06 -3.44
CA ILE A 271 20.58 7.36 -3.28
C ILE A 271 20.65 7.80 -1.83
N GLU A 272 21.73 8.49 -1.47
CA GLU A 272 21.97 8.98 -0.12
C GLU A 272 21.00 10.07 0.31
N LEU A 273 20.85 10.20 1.63
CA LEU A 273 20.07 11.24 2.26
C LEU A 273 20.98 12.31 2.86
N TYR A 274 20.62 13.56 2.67
CA TYR A 274 21.34 14.73 3.14
C TYR A 274 20.53 15.52 4.18
N LYS A 275 21.25 16.23 5.04
CA LYS A 275 20.69 17.07 6.09
C LYS A 275 20.08 18.33 5.48
N LYS A 276 18.96 18.75 6.04
CA LYS A 276 18.37 20.06 5.78
C LYS A 276 19.31 21.22 6.19
N PRO A 277 19.15 22.45 5.66
CA PRO A 277 18.22 22.81 4.59
C PRO A 277 18.59 22.16 3.26
N THR A 278 17.61 22.01 2.38
CA THR A 278 17.82 21.49 1.01
C THR A 278 18.66 22.51 0.23
N ASP A 279 19.77 22.07 -0.36
CA ASP A 279 20.60 22.92 -1.21
C ASP A 279 20.38 22.54 -2.67
N PHE A 280 19.47 23.25 -3.34
CA PHE A 280 19.14 23.02 -4.73
C PHE A 280 20.27 23.33 -5.71
N LYS A 281 21.35 24.00 -5.26
CA LYS A 281 22.56 24.22 -6.05
C LYS A 281 23.62 23.14 -5.83
N ARG A 282 23.37 22.19 -4.91
CA ARG A 282 24.25 21.04 -4.62
C ARG A 282 25.67 21.45 -4.20
N LYS A 283 25.85 22.62 -3.58
CA LYS A 283 27.19 23.14 -3.21
C LYS A 283 27.61 22.75 -1.80
N ASN A 284 26.66 22.66 -0.88
CA ASN A 284 26.90 22.43 0.54
C ASN A 284 26.14 21.21 1.03
N ILE A 285 26.58 20.05 0.57
CA ILE A 285 25.92 18.76 0.85
C ILE A 285 26.48 18.18 2.15
N LYS A 286 25.58 17.81 3.07
CA LYS A 286 25.95 17.19 4.35
C LYS A 286 25.19 15.88 4.53
N LEU A 287 25.89 14.76 4.54
CA LEU A 287 25.29 13.44 4.71
C LEU A 287 24.45 13.34 6.00
N LEU A 288 23.25 12.76 5.90
CA LEU A 288 22.35 12.54 7.03
C LEU A 288 22.90 11.47 7.96
N THR A 289 23.37 10.36 7.39
CA THR A 289 23.81 9.15 8.09
C THR A 289 24.79 8.36 7.22
N VAL A 290 25.80 7.75 7.85
CA VAL A 290 26.71 6.79 7.19
C VAL A 290 26.18 5.34 7.22
N LYS A 291 25.10 5.10 7.98
CA LYS A 291 24.39 3.80 7.98
C LYS A 291 23.75 3.54 6.61
N PRO A 292 23.56 2.27 6.21
CA PRO A 292 22.95 1.90 4.93
C PRO A 292 21.43 2.18 4.94
N LEU A 293 21.08 3.46 4.90
CA LEU A 293 19.73 3.99 4.96
C LEU A 293 19.59 5.04 3.86
N TYR A 294 18.85 4.67 2.82
CA TYR A 294 18.84 5.36 1.53
C TYR A 294 17.41 5.62 1.06
N LEU A 295 17.26 6.47 0.04
CA LEU A 295 16.03 6.49 -0.75
C LEU A 295 16.13 5.43 -1.85
N HIS A 296 15.16 4.51 -1.89
CA HIS A 296 15.07 3.44 -2.89
C HIS A 296 14.10 3.84 -4.00
N LEU A 297 14.59 3.78 -5.23
CA LEU A 297 13.88 4.19 -6.43
C LEU A 297 13.95 3.07 -7.47
N LYS A 298 12.93 3.02 -8.34
CA LYS A 298 12.99 2.28 -9.61
C LYS A 298 12.63 3.22 -10.74
N LEU A 299 13.55 3.42 -11.67
CA LEU A 299 13.39 4.31 -12.80
C LEU A 299 13.01 3.51 -14.04
N SER A 300 12.15 4.09 -14.86
CA SER A 300 11.79 3.56 -16.17
C SER A 300 11.89 4.64 -17.24
N LEU A 301 12.72 4.40 -18.25
CA LEU A 301 12.89 5.28 -19.41
C LEU A 301 12.03 4.71 -20.55
N ASN A 302 11.05 5.48 -21.01
CA ASN A 302 10.04 5.06 -21.99
C ASN A 302 10.01 5.96 -23.21
#